data_AF-A0A9D8DAF1-F1
#
_entry.id   AF-A0A9D8DAF1-F1
#
_cell.length_a   1.000
_cell.length_b   1.000
_cell.length_c   1.000
_cell.angle_alpha   90.00
_cell.angle_beta   90.00
_cell.angle_gamma   90.00
#
_symmetry.space_group_name_H-M   'P 1'
#
loop_
_entity.id
_entity.type
_entity.pdbx_description
1 polymer ?
#
loop_
_entity_poly.entity_id
_entity_poly.type
_entity_poly.pdbx_seq_one_letter_code
_entity_poly.pdbx_strand_id
1 'polypeptide(L)'
;MGSGLIYLIIIGMWIAYFLPRWISNYEEISGKTVKRFDEAMKAVGITSGHTALALESVNRKREEQLATRRIQFFSIIGLAIVISLFTLVGLLSPIILLLPGSVFAMYVVNARYRIGLVQEEVKRINAASRVTHRSSSASYAEIIGRSKRAASFASITQGSGLSEEQWLPLSDRVSHSQEAGSITLLPKGSAASDDKSWDPVAVPAPNYASSSKAVPRRVIDLTIPGAWSEAQEKIMREALAPSADKIFDQEIADQYGEQLRSNRAAGQ
;
A
#
# COMPACT_ATOMS: atom_id res chain seq x y z
N MET A 1 -13.22 -58.47 -20.67
CA MET A 1 -13.52 -57.05 -20.91
C MET A 1 -13.86 -56.25 -19.64
N GLY A 2 -13.54 -56.72 -18.42
CA GLY A 2 -13.88 -56.03 -17.16
C GLY A 2 -12.74 -55.28 -16.46
N SER A 3 -11.48 -55.48 -16.86
CA SER A 3 -10.33 -54.89 -16.16
C SER A 3 -10.19 -53.37 -16.37
N GLY A 4 -10.53 -52.85 -17.55
CA GLY A 4 -10.43 -51.42 -17.85
C GLY A 4 -11.40 -50.55 -17.03
N LEU A 5 -12.58 -51.08 -16.70
CA LEU A 5 -13.60 -50.37 -15.93
C LEU A 5 -13.15 -50.18 -14.46
N ILE A 6 -12.45 -51.17 -13.91
CA ILE A 6 -11.88 -51.10 -12.56
C ILE A 6 -10.79 -50.01 -12.49
N TYR A 7 -9.92 -49.92 -13.50
CA TYR A 7 -8.92 -48.84 -13.55
C TYR A 7 -9.54 -47.45 -13.66
N LEU A 8 -10.63 -47.28 -14.42
CA LEU A 8 -11.34 -46.01 -14.50
C LEU A 8 -11.96 -45.60 -13.15
N ILE A 9 -12.51 -46.55 -12.40
CA ILE A 9 -13.04 -46.29 -11.06
C ILE A 9 -11.92 -45.88 -10.09
N ILE A 10 -10.79 -46.58 -10.12
CA ILE A 10 -9.64 -46.28 -9.26
C ILE A 10 -9.06 -44.89 -9.58
N ILE A 11 -8.93 -44.54 -10.86
CA ILE A 11 -8.48 -43.21 -11.30
C ILE A 11 -9.49 -42.14 -10.86
N GLY A 12 -10.79 -42.39 -11.02
CA GLY A 12 -11.84 -41.48 -10.56
C GLY A 12 -11.78 -41.23 -9.06
N MET A 13 -11.57 -42.28 -8.25
CA MET A 13 -11.40 -42.19 -6.80
C MET A 13 -10.12 -41.42 -6.43
N TRP A 14 -9.02 -41.65 -7.14
CA TRP A 14 -7.77 -40.91 -6.95
C TRP A 14 -7.95 -39.42 -7.23
N ILE A 15 -8.61 -39.06 -8.34
CA ILE A 15 -8.91 -37.66 -8.67
C ILE A 15 -9.80 -37.06 -7.59
N ALA A 16 -10.88 -37.72 -7.19
CA ALA A 16 -11.79 -37.18 -6.16
C ALA A 16 -11.09 -36.92 -4.82
N TYR A 17 -10.13 -37.76 -4.44
CA TYR A 17 -9.40 -37.61 -3.18
C TYR A 17 -8.25 -36.59 -3.27
N PHE A 18 -7.46 -36.64 -4.35
CA PHE A 18 -6.26 -35.80 -4.46
C PHE A 18 -6.54 -34.39 -5.01
N LEU A 19 -7.58 -34.19 -5.83
CA LEU A 19 -7.85 -32.90 -6.47
C LEU A 19 -8.18 -31.78 -5.46
N PRO A 20 -9.05 -32.01 -4.45
CA PRO A 20 -9.34 -31.00 -3.43
C PRO A 20 -8.13 -30.70 -2.53
N ARG A 21 -7.37 -31.73 -2.18
CA ARG A 21 -6.19 -31.58 -1.32
C ARG A 21 -5.02 -30.91 -2.04
N TRP A 22 -4.91 -31.12 -3.35
CA TRP A 22 -3.97 -30.39 -4.19
C TRP A 22 -4.37 -28.92 -4.22
N ILE A 23 -5.62 -28.59 -4.59
CA ILE A 23 -6.05 -27.18 -4.71
C ILE A 23 -5.86 -26.38 -3.42
N SER A 24 -6.16 -26.95 -2.25
CA SER A 24 -6.02 -26.25 -0.96
C SER A 24 -4.56 -26.01 -0.58
N ASN A 25 -3.68 -27.00 -0.79
CA ASN A 25 -2.24 -26.85 -0.51
C ASN A 25 -1.59 -25.78 -1.41
N TYR A 26 -2.05 -25.60 -2.64
CA TYR A 26 -1.55 -24.51 -3.47
C TYR A 26 -1.94 -23.15 -2.90
N GLU A 27 -3.08 -22.99 -2.23
CA GLU A 27 -3.48 -21.70 -1.70
C GLU A 27 -2.66 -21.28 -0.48
N GLU A 28 -2.36 -22.21 0.42
CA GLU A 28 -1.55 -21.96 1.63
C GLU A 28 -0.07 -21.72 1.29
N ILE A 29 0.48 -22.46 0.32
CA ILE A 29 1.89 -22.34 -0.09
C ILE A 29 2.10 -21.17 -1.08
N SER A 30 1.04 -20.66 -1.72
CA SER A 30 1.16 -19.61 -2.77
C SER A 30 1.59 -18.23 -2.26
N GLY A 31 1.73 -18.04 -0.94
CA GLY A 31 2.22 -16.79 -0.36
C GLY A 31 1.31 -15.60 -0.67
N LYS A 32 0.01 -15.83 -0.85
CA LYS A 32 -0.98 -14.78 -1.21
C LYS A 32 -0.99 -13.64 -0.19
N THR A 33 -0.77 -13.92 1.09
CA THR A 33 -0.66 -12.92 2.17
C THR A 33 0.56 -12.03 2.01
N VAL A 34 1.73 -12.60 1.69
CA VAL A 34 2.96 -11.85 1.41
C VAL A 34 2.78 -10.95 0.18
N LYS A 35 2.12 -11.46 -0.86
CA LYS A 35 1.81 -10.66 -2.07
C LYS A 35 0.89 -9.48 -1.78
N ARG A 36 -0.12 -9.66 -0.91
CA ARG A 36 -1.02 -8.56 -0.49
C ARG A 36 -0.29 -7.50 0.32
N PHE A 37 0.65 -7.89 1.18
CA PHE A 37 1.49 -6.95 1.93
C PHE A 37 2.43 -6.18 1.00
N ASP A 38 3.12 -6.87 0.08
CA ASP A 38 3.98 -6.26 -0.94
C ASP A 38 3.19 -5.28 -1.82
N GLU A 39 1.96 -5.65 -2.20
CA GLU A 39 1.06 -4.78 -2.96
C GLU A 39 0.61 -3.54 -2.17
N ALA A 40 0.27 -3.70 -0.88
CA ALA A 40 -0.05 -2.58 -0.01
C ALA A 40 1.16 -1.65 0.20
N MET A 41 2.34 -2.19 0.46
CA MET A 41 3.59 -1.43 0.56
C MET A 41 3.94 -0.71 -0.73
N LYS A 42 3.71 -1.35 -1.88
CA LYS A 42 3.91 -0.73 -3.20
C LYS A 42 2.93 0.41 -3.43
N ALA A 43 1.66 0.26 -3.03
CA ALA A 43 0.68 1.33 -3.11
C ALA A 43 1.12 2.55 -2.26
N VAL A 44 1.60 2.31 -1.04
CA VAL A 44 2.15 3.36 -0.17
C VAL A 44 3.41 3.99 -0.79
N GLY A 45 4.33 3.19 -1.33
CA GLY A 45 5.54 3.67 -2.02
C GLY A 45 5.26 4.52 -3.27
N ILE A 46 4.16 4.26 -3.98
CA ILE A 46 3.71 5.08 -5.10
C ILE A 46 3.25 6.46 -4.60
N THR A 47 2.54 6.52 -3.47
CA THR A 47 2.10 7.78 -2.87
C THR A 47 3.24 8.63 -2.32
N SER A 48 4.34 8.01 -1.89
CA SER A 48 5.54 8.69 -1.39
C SER A 48 6.52 9.16 -2.48
N GLY A 49 6.17 8.99 -3.77
CA GLY A 49 6.97 9.49 -4.89
C GLY A 49 8.04 8.53 -5.42
N HIS A 50 8.12 7.28 -4.90
CA HIS A 50 9.06 6.25 -5.37
C HIS A 50 8.57 5.48 -6.62
N THR A 51 7.93 6.17 -7.58
CA THR A 51 7.31 5.53 -8.75
C THR A 51 8.32 4.99 -9.78
N ALA A 52 9.54 5.54 -9.83
CA ALA A 52 10.58 5.12 -10.78
C ALA A 52 11.08 3.70 -10.52
N LEU A 53 11.36 3.36 -9.25
CA LEU A 53 11.82 2.03 -8.85
C LEU A 53 10.73 0.97 -9.09
N ALA A 54 9.46 1.33 -8.88
CA ALA A 54 8.33 0.45 -9.16
C ALA A 54 8.24 0.09 -10.65
N LEU A 55 8.54 1.03 -11.55
CA LEU A 55 8.48 0.80 -13.00
C LEU A 55 9.62 -0.10 -13.48
N GLU A 56 10.84 0.11 -12.97
CA GLU A 56 12.00 -0.75 -13.25
C GLU A 56 11.74 -2.21 -12.80
N SER A 57 11.18 -2.39 -11.60
CA SER A 57 10.84 -3.73 -11.10
C SER A 57 9.82 -4.47 -11.98
N VAL A 58 8.87 -3.75 -12.57
CA VAL A 58 7.86 -4.32 -13.47
C VAL A 58 8.47 -4.66 -14.83
N ASN A 59 9.42 -3.86 -15.32
CA ASN A 59 10.15 -4.16 -16.55
C ASN A 59 11.06 -5.39 -16.38
N ARG A 60 11.79 -5.50 -15.27
CA ARG A 60 12.61 -6.69 -14.98
C ARG A 60 11.77 -7.97 -14.91
N LYS A 61 10.63 -7.92 -14.23
CA LYS A 61 9.66 -9.03 -14.20
C LYS A 61 9.13 -9.36 -15.60
N ARG A 62 8.95 -8.38 -16.49
CA ARG A 62 8.56 -8.64 -17.89
C ARG A 62 9.66 -9.35 -18.67
N GLU A 63 10.91 -8.94 -18.52
CA GLU A 63 12.05 -9.57 -19.19
C GLU A 63 12.19 -11.04 -18.77
N GLU A 64 12.13 -11.32 -17.47
CA GLU A 64 12.13 -12.67 -16.93
C GLU A 64 10.94 -13.49 -17.47
N GLN A 65 9.73 -12.90 -17.50
CA GLN A 65 8.55 -13.58 -18.04
C GLN A 65 8.66 -13.86 -19.55
N LEU A 66 9.30 -12.99 -20.33
CA LEU A 66 9.52 -13.23 -21.76
C LEU A 66 10.44 -14.43 -21.98
N ALA A 67 11.48 -14.59 -21.16
CA ALA A 67 12.35 -15.76 -21.21
C ALA A 67 11.59 -17.06 -20.86
N THR A 68 10.81 -17.06 -19.78
CA THR A 68 10.03 -18.24 -19.38
C THR A 68 9.00 -18.65 -20.43
N ARG A 69 8.29 -17.68 -21.04
CA ARG A 69 7.30 -17.94 -22.09
C ARG A 69 7.93 -18.56 -23.33
N ARG A 70 9.14 -18.13 -23.70
CA ARG A 70 9.89 -18.73 -24.82
C ARG A 70 10.20 -20.19 -24.55
N ILE A 71 10.72 -20.52 -23.37
CA ILE A 71 11.05 -21.91 -23.00
C ILE A 71 9.80 -22.80 -23.03
N GLN A 72 8.68 -22.33 -22.48
CA GLN A 72 7.41 -23.06 -22.51
C GLN A 72 6.88 -23.28 -23.93
N PHE A 73 6.94 -22.25 -24.78
CA PHE A 73 6.52 -22.35 -26.17
C PHE A 73 7.38 -23.33 -26.98
N PHE A 74 8.71 -23.26 -26.83
CA PHE A 74 9.64 -24.19 -27.47
C PHE A 74 9.47 -25.62 -26.96
N SER A 75 9.14 -25.80 -25.68
CA SER A 75 8.83 -27.13 -25.12
C SER A 75 7.55 -27.72 -25.73
N ILE A 76 6.46 -26.94 -25.83
CA ILE A 76 5.20 -27.39 -26.44
C ILE A 76 5.41 -27.72 -27.93
N ILE A 77 6.13 -26.87 -28.66
CA ILE A 77 6.45 -27.09 -30.08
C ILE A 77 7.37 -28.28 -30.26
N GLY A 78 8.40 -28.41 -29.43
CA GLY A 78 9.31 -29.56 -29.47
C GLY A 78 8.56 -30.87 -29.27
N LEU A 79 7.66 -30.92 -28.29
CA LEU A 79 6.79 -32.07 -28.06
C LEU A 79 5.84 -32.33 -29.24
N ALA A 80 5.25 -31.28 -29.83
CA ALA A 80 4.40 -31.41 -31.02
C ALA A 80 5.18 -31.96 -32.23
N ILE A 81 6.42 -31.53 -32.44
CA ILE A 81 7.31 -32.02 -33.50
C ILE A 81 7.65 -33.49 -33.28
N VAL A 82 8.00 -33.88 -32.05
CA VAL A 82 8.29 -35.28 -31.72
C VAL A 82 7.07 -36.16 -32.02
N ILE A 83 5.88 -35.79 -31.52
CA ILE A 83 4.64 -36.53 -31.80
C ILE A 83 4.36 -36.59 -33.30
N SER A 84 4.54 -35.48 -34.02
CA SER A 84 4.36 -35.44 -35.47
C SER A 84 5.31 -36.40 -36.20
N LEU A 85 6.58 -36.49 -35.78
CA LEU A 85 7.55 -37.41 -36.37
C LEU A 85 7.13 -38.88 -36.16
N PHE A 86 6.67 -39.22 -34.95
CA PHE A 86 6.18 -40.56 -34.63
C PHE A 86 4.90 -40.93 -35.41
N THR A 87 4.00 -39.97 -35.66
CA THR A 87 2.84 -40.21 -36.54
C THR A 87 3.25 -40.43 -38.00
N LEU A 88 4.30 -39.76 -38.47
CA LEU A 88 4.82 -39.91 -39.83
C LEU A 88 5.38 -41.31 -40.09
N VAL A 89 6.05 -41.89 -39.09
CA VAL A 89 6.57 -43.27 -39.12
C VAL A 89 5.46 -44.32 -38.97
N GLY A 90 4.24 -43.91 -38.61
CA GLY A 90 3.09 -44.80 -38.40
C GLY A 90 3.09 -45.53 -37.06
N LEU A 91 3.92 -45.11 -36.10
CA LEU A 91 4.00 -45.71 -34.75
C LEU A 91 2.83 -45.29 -33.84
N LEU A 92 2.21 -44.13 -34.12
CA LEU A 92 1.09 -43.61 -33.35
C LEU A 92 -0.06 -43.17 -34.27
N SER A 93 -1.30 -43.31 -33.78
CA SER A 93 -2.51 -42.84 -34.47
C SER A 93 -2.48 -41.32 -34.67
N PRO A 94 -2.89 -40.80 -35.84
CA PRO A 94 -2.92 -39.36 -36.12
C PRO A 94 -3.87 -38.58 -35.18
N ILE A 95 -4.81 -39.26 -34.53
CA ILE A 95 -5.70 -38.65 -33.52
C ILE A 95 -4.91 -38.08 -32.34
N ILE A 96 -3.73 -38.63 -32.04
CA ILE A 96 -2.88 -38.19 -30.92
C ILE A 96 -2.29 -36.80 -31.16
N LEU A 97 -2.28 -36.32 -32.42
CA LEU A 97 -1.88 -34.96 -32.77
C LEU A 97 -2.85 -33.89 -32.19
N LEU A 98 -4.09 -34.26 -31.85
CA LEU A 98 -5.01 -33.34 -31.16
C LEU A 98 -4.53 -32.98 -29.76
N LEU A 99 -3.74 -33.84 -29.10
CA LEU A 99 -3.30 -33.63 -27.73
C LEU A 99 -2.37 -32.41 -27.59
N PRO A 100 -1.25 -32.30 -28.35
CA PRO A 100 -0.46 -31.07 -28.34
C PRO A 100 -1.23 -29.87 -28.91
N GLY A 101 -2.15 -30.09 -29.85
CA GLY A 101 -3.03 -29.03 -30.36
C GLY A 101 -3.93 -28.41 -29.28
N SER A 102 -4.53 -29.24 -28.43
CA SER A 102 -5.34 -28.81 -27.27
C SER A 102 -4.49 -28.03 -26.26
N VAL A 103 -3.30 -28.56 -25.92
CA VAL A 103 -2.37 -27.89 -25.00
C VAL A 103 -1.94 -26.52 -25.57
N PHE A 104 -1.68 -26.44 -26.87
CA PHE A 104 -1.33 -25.21 -27.54
C PHE A 104 -2.46 -24.17 -27.51
N ALA A 105 -3.70 -24.58 -27.81
CA ALA A 105 -4.87 -23.70 -27.74
C ALA A 105 -5.07 -23.15 -26.31
N MET A 106 -4.97 -24.02 -25.29
CA MET A 106 -5.07 -23.62 -23.89
C MET A 106 -3.94 -22.65 -23.49
N TYR A 107 -2.73 -22.87 -23.99
CA TYR A 107 -1.60 -21.95 -23.78
C TYR A 107 -1.88 -20.57 -24.38
N VAL A 108 -2.42 -20.49 -25.60
CA VAL A 108 -2.75 -19.20 -26.25
C VAL A 108 -3.80 -18.43 -25.45
N VAL A 109 -4.86 -19.09 -25.00
CA VAL A 109 -5.91 -18.46 -24.17
C VAL A 109 -5.32 -17.92 -22.87
N ASN A 110 -4.52 -18.72 -22.17
CA ASN A 110 -3.86 -18.32 -20.93
C ASN A 110 -2.86 -17.18 -21.17
N ALA A 111 -2.10 -17.22 -22.27
CA ALA A 111 -1.18 -16.15 -22.64
C ALA A 111 -1.92 -14.83 -22.90
N ARG A 112 -3.06 -14.86 -23.60
CA ARG A 112 -3.90 -13.68 -23.82
C ARG A 112 -4.43 -13.09 -22.52
N TYR A 113 -4.96 -13.94 -21.63
CA TYR A 113 -5.44 -13.51 -20.32
C TYR A 113 -4.32 -12.86 -19.49
N ARG A 114 -3.14 -13.48 -19.45
CA ARG A 114 -1.97 -12.96 -18.73
C ARG A 114 -1.45 -11.65 -19.31
N ILE A 115 -1.51 -11.45 -20.62
CA ILE A 115 -1.13 -10.19 -21.26
C ILE A 115 -2.09 -9.07 -20.84
N GLY A 116 -3.40 -9.34 -20.80
CA GLY A 116 -4.40 -8.37 -20.35
C GLY A 116 -4.13 -7.84 -18.95
N LEU A 117 -3.92 -8.76 -18.00
CA LEU A 117 -3.61 -8.40 -16.60
C LEU A 117 -2.35 -7.53 -16.47
N VAL A 118 -1.26 -7.91 -17.16
CA VAL A 118 0.00 -7.14 -17.13
C VAL A 118 -0.14 -5.78 -17.82
N GLN A 119 -1.01 -5.65 -18.80
CA GLN A 119 -1.30 -4.36 -19.44
C GLN A 119 -2.07 -3.43 -18.50
N GLU A 120 -3.01 -3.95 -17.72
CA GLU A 120 -3.74 -3.14 -16.73
C GLU A 120 -2.83 -2.59 -15.64
N GLU A 121 -1.94 -3.43 -15.08
CA GLU A 121 -0.97 -2.98 -14.08
C GLU A 121 -0.08 -1.84 -14.59
N VAL A 122 0.40 -1.95 -15.84
CA VAL A 122 1.25 -0.91 -16.43
C VAL A 122 0.46 0.36 -16.75
N LYS A 123 -0.80 0.25 -17.18
CA LYS A 123 -1.67 1.42 -17.33
C LYS A 123 -1.87 2.14 -15.99
N ARG A 124 -2.07 1.41 -14.89
CA ARG A 124 -2.24 1.99 -13.54
C ARG A 124 -0.98 2.69 -13.06
N ILE A 125 0.19 2.07 -13.19
CA ILE A 125 1.47 2.69 -12.78
C ILE A 125 1.79 3.91 -13.64
N ASN A 126 1.54 3.85 -14.95
CA ASN A 126 1.73 5.00 -15.84
C ASN A 126 0.74 6.14 -15.57
N ALA A 127 -0.49 5.84 -15.16
CA ALA A 127 -1.44 6.85 -14.72
C ALA A 127 -0.98 7.50 -13.40
N ALA A 128 -0.52 6.70 -12.44
CA ALA A 128 0.00 7.19 -11.17
C ALA A 128 1.26 8.06 -11.35
N SER A 129 2.19 7.67 -12.22
CA SER A 129 3.40 8.46 -12.50
C SER A 129 3.09 9.78 -13.21
N ARG A 130 2.09 9.83 -14.09
CA ARG A 130 1.65 11.08 -14.73
C ARG A 130 1.06 12.06 -13.71
N VAL A 131 0.31 11.57 -12.74
CA VAL A 131 -0.28 12.43 -11.69
C VAL A 131 0.81 13.01 -10.79
N THR A 132 1.80 12.20 -10.38
CA THR A 132 2.90 12.67 -9.52
C THR A 132 3.83 13.66 -10.22
N HIS A 133 4.14 13.48 -11.51
CA HIS A 133 4.94 14.45 -12.26
C HIS A 133 4.19 15.76 -12.58
N ARG A 134 2.87 15.69 -12.75
CA ARG A 134 2.04 16.86 -13.03
C ARG A 134 1.74 17.67 -11.76
N SER A 135 1.56 17.03 -10.61
CA SER A 135 1.26 17.72 -9.36
C SER A 135 2.45 18.57 -8.86
N SER A 136 3.70 18.20 -9.15
CA SER A 136 4.85 19.01 -8.74
C SER A 136 5.13 20.18 -9.69
N SER A 137 5.06 19.99 -11.01
CA SER A 137 5.42 21.04 -11.99
C SER A 137 4.25 21.95 -12.38
N ALA A 138 3.05 21.41 -12.53
CA ALA A 138 1.87 22.19 -12.88
C ALA A 138 1.38 23.03 -11.69
N SER A 139 1.55 22.56 -10.45
CA SER A 139 1.12 23.32 -9.27
C SER A 139 1.89 24.65 -9.17
N TYR A 140 3.22 24.68 -9.35
CA TYR A 140 3.97 25.94 -9.30
C TYR A 140 3.71 26.84 -10.53
N ALA A 141 3.64 26.29 -11.75
CA ALA A 141 3.39 27.07 -12.96
C ALA A 141 1.95 27.65 -12.99
N GLU A 142 0.97 26.92 -12.48
CA GLU A 142 -0.41 27.38 -12.34
C GLU A 142 -0.52 28.44 -11.24
N ILE A 143 0.13 28.26 -10.09
CA ILE A 143 0.16 29.26 -9.01
C ILE A 143 0.81 30.57 -9.50
N ILE A 144 1.93 30.49 -10.22
CA ILE A 144 2.62 31.67 -10.78
C ILE A 144 1.80 32.32 -11.93
N GLY A 145 1.15 31.51 -12.78
CA GLY A 145 0.29 32.01 -13.85
C GLY A 145 -1.03 32.60 -13.36
N ARG A 146 -1.53 32.14 -12.20
CA ARG A 146 -2.74 32.63 -11.53
C ARG A 146 -2.45 33.91 -10.75
N SER A 147 -1.30 34.01 -10.06
CA SER A 147 -0.89 35.25 -9.37
C SER A 147 -0.67 36.41 -10.34
N LYS A 148 -0.06 36.15 -11.51
CA LYS A 148 0.11 37.17 -12.55
C LYS A 148 -1.21 37.63 -13.17
N ARG A 149 -2.17 36.71 -13.39
CA ARG A 149 -3.51 37.05 -13.91
C ARG A 149 -4.38 37.78 -12.88
N ALA A 150 -4.33 37.36 -11.63
CA ALA A 150 -5.01 38.03 -10.52
C ALA A 150 -4.46 39.46 -10.32
N ALA A 151 -3.14 39.66 -10.45
CA ALA A 151 -2.53 40.99 -10.41
C ALA A 151 -2.99 41.89 -11.57
N SER A 152 -3.14 41.34 -12.79
CA SER A 152 -3.67 42.12 -13.93
C SER A 152 -5.16 42.40 -13.87
N PHE A 153 -5.94 41.55 -13.19
CA PHE A 153 -7.38 41.74 -13.03
C PHE A 153 -7.70 42.73 -11.90
N ALA A 154 -6.94 42.68 -10.80
CA ALA A 154 -7.07 43.61 -9.68
C ALA A 154 -6.80 45.07 -10.07
N SER A 155 -5.95 45.32 -11.08
CA SER A 155 -5.75 46.68 -11.62
C SER A 155 -6.92 47.20 -12.47
N ILE A 156 -7.82 46.31 -12.92
CA ILE A 156 -8.96 46.67 -13.77
C ILE A 156 -10.21 46.92 -12.93
N THR A 157 -10.36 46.24 -11.79
CA THR A 157 -11.58 46.26 -10.96
C THR A 157 -11.56 47.28 -9.81
N GLN A 158 -10.53 48.12 -9.70
CA GLN A 158 -10.41 49.14 -8.64
C GLN A 158 -11.44 50.30 -8.73
N GLY A 159 -12.39 50.25 -9.68
CA GLY A 159 -13.40 51.30 -9.91
C GLY A 159 -14.86 50.94 -9.67
N SER A 160 -15.23 49.70 -9.33
CA SER A 160 -16.64 49.30 -9.20
C SER A 160 -16.98 48.82 -7.78
N GLY A 161 -17.48 49.73 -6.95
CA GLY A 161 -17.89 49.49 -5.57
C GLY A 161 -19.14 48.64 -5.44
N LEU A 162 -19.00 47.31 -5.48
CA LEU A 162 -20.09 46.37 -5.22
C LEU A 162 -19.59 45.29 -4.24
N SER A 163 -19.85 45.47 -2.95
CA SER A 163 -19.86 44.35 -1.99
C SER A 163 -20.51 44.76 -0.67
N GLU A 164 -21.85 44.78 -0.64
CA GLU A 164 -22.61 44.72 0.62
C GLU A 164 -23.28 43.34 0.72
N GLU A 165 -22.86 42.57 1.71
CA GLU A 165 -23.59 41.53 2.44
C GLU A 165 -24.53 40.58 1.68
N GLN A 166 -23.96 39.55 1.04
CA GLN A 166 -24.71 38.34 0.67
C GLN A 166 -24.03 37.09 1.21
N TRP A 167 -24.66 36.44 2.19
CA TRP A 167 -24.13 35.21 2.80
C TRP A 167 -24.34 34.02 1.86
N LEU A 168 -23.26 33.53 1.25
CA LEU A 168 -23.26 32.39 0.34
C LEU A 168 -22.63 31.13 0.99
N PRO A 169 -23.20 29.94 0.81
CA PRO A 169 -22.66 28.68 1.33
C PRO A 169 -21.33 28.30 0.64
N LEU A 170 -20.48 27.55 1.34
CA LEU A 170 -19.09 27.23 0.94
C LEU A 170 -18.99 26.53 -0.42
N SER A 171 -20.00 25.76 -0.83
CA SER A 171 -20.06 25.09 -2.13
C SER A 171 -20.05 26.08 -3.30
N ASP A 172 -20.71 27.23 -3.15
CA ASP A 172 -20.81 28.26 -4.19
C ASP A 172 -19.63 29.24 -4.14
N ARG A 173 -18.82 29.22 -3.07
CA ARG A 173 -17.63 30.08 -2.95
C ARG A 173 -16.46 29.60 -3.79
N VAL A 174 -16.33 28.31 -4.04
CA VAL A 174 -15.18 27.75 -4.79
C VAL A 174 -15.18 28.24 -6.25
N SER A 175 -16.34 28.60 -6.80
CA SER A 175 -16.44 29.18 -8.14
C SER A 175 -16.16 30.69 -8.15
N HIS A 176 -16.54 31.45 -7.12
CA HIS A 176 -16.40 32.92 -7.06
C HIS A 176 -15.12 33.42 -6.37
N SER A 177 -14.49 32.63 -5.49
CA SER A 177 -13.17 32.97 -4.91
C SER A 177 -12.04 32.92 -5.93
N GLN A 178 -12.32 32.48 -7.15
CA GLN A 178 -11.39 32.55 -8.28
C GLN A 178 -11.31 33.96 -8.88
N GLU A 179 -12.28 34.84 -8.60
CA GLU A 179 -12.33 36.22 -9.14
C GLU A 179 -12.14 37.31 -8.07
N ALA A 180 -12.54 37.08 -6.81
CA ALA A 180 -12.35 38.05 -5.72
C ALA A 180 -11.22 37.64 -4.76
N GLY A 181 -9.99 37.57 -5.28
CA GLY A 181 -8.77 37.30 -4.50
C GLY A 181 -7.90 38.55 -4.31
N SER A 182 -8.48 39.70 -3.96
CA SER A 182 -7.67 40.87 -3.57
C SER A 182 -7.13 40.65 -2.16
N ILE A 183 -5.89 40.17 -2.05
CA ILE A 183 -5.16 40.20 -0.79
C ILE A 183 -4.80 41.67 -0.53
N THR A 184 -5.61 42.35 0.29
CA THR A 184 -5.31 43.70 0.75
C THR A 184 -4.16 43.63 1.76
N LEU A 185 -2.97 44.03 1.34
CA LEU A 185 -1.81 44.19 2.23
C LEU A 185 -2.07 45.41 3.12
N LEU A 186 -2.59 45.19 4.33
CA LEU A 186 -2.66 46.22 5.36
C LEU A 186 -1.23 46.51 5.86
N PRO A 187 -0.77 47.78 5.89
CA PRO A 187 0.50 48.13 6.48
C PRO A 187 0.51 47.72 7.95
N LYS A 188 1.64 47.14 8.40
CA LYS A 188 1.84 46.69 9.79
C LYS A 188 1.60 47.88 10.74
N GLY A 189 0.46 47.90 11.44
CA GLY A 189 0.11 48.94 12.42
C GLY A 189 -1.38 49.30 12.52
N SER A 190 -2.20 49.04 11.50
CA SER A 190 -3.65 49.37 11.54
C SER A 190 -4.53 48.39 12.32
N ALA A 191 -3.97 47.28 12.79
CA ALA A 191 -4.68 46.29 13.60
C ALA A 191 -4.91 46.74 15.07
N ALA A 192 -4.24 47.80 15.53
CA ALA A 192 -4.38 48.27 16.91
C ALA A 192 -5.63 49.14 17.16
N SER A 193 -6.30 49.60 16.11
CA SER A 193 -7.44 50.55 16.20
C SER A 193 -8.78 49.96 15.75
N ASP A 194 -8.84 48.68 15.40
CA ASP A 194 -10.05 48.01 14.93
C ASP A 194 -10.42 46.88 15.91
N ASP A 195 -11.47 47.10 16.72
CA ASP A 195 -12.03 46.16 17.72
C ASP A 195 -12.54 44.85 17.09
N LYS A 196 -12.52 44.75 15.75
CA LYS A 196 -12.93 43.59 14.95
C LYS A 196 -11.77 42.74 14.43
N SER A 197 -10.53 43.06 14.79
CA SER A 197 -9.39 42.22 14.44
C SER A 197 -9.36 40.96 15.32
N TRP A 198 -9.10 39.81 14.69
CA TRP A 198 -8.99 38.54 15.41
C TRP A 198 -7.72 38.55 16.27
N ASP A 199 -7.88 38.42 17.59
CA ASP A 199 -6.78 38.27 18.54
C ASP A 199 -6.45 36.78 18.75
N PRO A 200 -5.21 36.32 18.54
CA PRO A 200 -4.86 34.92 18.74
C PRO A 200 -5.03 34.48 20.20
N VAL A 201 -5.90 33.49 20.42
CA VAL A 201 -6.02 32.82 21.72
C VAL A 201 -4.72 32.06 22.02
N ALA A 202 -4.08 32.39 23.14
CA ALA A 202 -2.88 31.70 23.58
C ALA A 202 -3.18 30.23 23.89
N VAL A 203 -2.54 29.33 23.15
CA VAL A 203 -2.62 27.88 23.39
C VAL A 203 -1.73 27.53 24.59
N PRO A 204 -2.21 26.77 25.58
CA PRO A 204 -1.39 26.35 26.70
C PRO A 204 -0.21 25.49 26.23
N ALA A 205 0.91 25.59 26.92
CA ALA A 205 2.08 24.77 26.61
C ALA A 205 1.74 23.26 26.72
N PRO A 206 2.31 22.42 25.85
CA PRO A 206 2.03 20.99 25.88
C PRO A 206 2.55 20.34 27.18
N ASN A 207 1.83 19.34 27.70
CA ASN A 207 2.11 18.68 28.98
C ASN A 207 3.50 18.03 29.10
N TYR A 208 4.13 17.68 27.99
CA TYR A 208 5.49 17.12 28.01
C TYR A 208 6.55 18.19 28.32
N ALA A 209 6.24 19.48 28.20
CA ALA A 209 7.15 20.56 28.55
C ALA A 209 7.29 20.74 30.07
N SER A 210 6.23 20.44 30.84
CA SER A 210 6.22 20.52 32.30
C SER A 210 6.51 19.18 32.99
N SER A 211 6.46 18.07 32.24
CA SER A 211 6.75 16.74 32.78
C SER A 211 8.22 16.60 33.17
N SER A 212 8.50 15.98 34.32
CA SER A 212 9.87 15.73 34.77
C SER A 212 10.65 14.94 33.72
N LYS A 213 11.89 15.37 33.45
CA LYS A 213 12.79 14.67 32.54
C LYS A 213 12.88 13.19 32.94
N ALA A 214 12.69 12.30 31.97
CA ALA A 214 12.73 10.86 32.22
C ALA A 214 14.03 10.47 32.93
N VAL A 215 13.91 9.74 34.04
CA VAL A 215 15.05 9.24 34.80
C VAL A 215 15.86 8.31 33.88
N PRO A 216 17.19 8.49 33.79
CA PRO A 216 18.03 7.61 32.99
C PRO A 216 17.85 6.15 33.45
N ARG A 217 17.63 5.24 32.50
CA ARG A 217 17.49 3.82 32.80
C ARG A 217 18.77 3.32 33.49
N ARG A 218 18.62 2.49 34.54
CA ARG A 218 19.76 1.85 35.21
C ARG A 218 20.56 1.05 34.20
N VAL A 219 21.87 1.31 34.12
CA VAL A 219 22.81 0.46 33.37
C VAL A 219 23.02 -0.78 34.22
N ILE A 220 22.61 -1.93 33.71
CA ILE A 220 22.71 -3.21 34.42
C ILE A 220 24.15 -3.70 34.26
N ASP A 221 24.87 -3.82 35.37
CA ASP A 221 26.20 -4.42 35.39
C ASP A 221 26.07 -5.95 35.46
N LEU A 222 26.38 -6.62 34.35
CA LEU A 222 26.30 -8.08 34.22
C LEU A 222 27.46 -8.81 34.93
N THR A 223 28.42 -8.08 35.51
CA THR A 223 29.62 -8.68 36.13
C THR A 223 29.39 -9.14 37.58
N ILE A 224 28.27 -8.76 38.20
CA ILE A 224 27.94 -9.12 39.58
C ILE A 224 26.93 -10.28 39.57
N PRO A 225 27.34 -11.53 39.90
CA PRO A 225 26.42 -12.65 39.94
C PRO A 225 25.37 -12.43 41.03
N GLY A 226 24.10 -12.44 40.65
CA GLY A 226 22.94 -12.25 41.55
C GLY A 226 22.31 -10.85 41.53
N ALA A 227 22.87 -9.87 40.81
CA ALA A 227 22.28 -8.52 40.68
C ALA A 227 21.05 -8.47 39.73
N TRP A 228 20.86 -9.50 38.90
CA TRP A 228 19.72 -9.64 37.98
C TRP A 228 19.02 -10.98 38.24
N SER A 229 17.76 -10.95 38.68
CA SER A 229 16.95 -12.15 38.91
C SER A 229 15.95 -12.36 37.76
N GLU A 230 15.79 -13.60 37.28
CA GLU A 230 14.80 -13.96 36.26
C GLU A 230 13.36 -13.61 36.69
N ALA A 231 13.11 -13.59 38.00
CA ALA A 231 11.84 -13.16 38.58
C ALA A 231 11.53 -11.69 38.26
N GLN A 232 12.53 -10.79 38.30
CA GLN A 232 12.36 -9.39 37.91
C GLN A 232 12.15 -9.21 36.41
N GLU A 233 12.77 -10.03 35.56
CA GLU A 233 12.53 -9.99 34.12
C GLU A 233 11.13 -10.47 33.76
N LYS A 234 10.62 -11.49 34.45
CA LYS A 234 9.27 -12.02 34.24
C LYS A 234 8.19 -10.99 34.60
N ILE A 235 8.32 -10.32 35.74
CA ILE A 235 7.41 -9.25 36.17
C ILE A 235 7.42 -8.08 35.18
N MET A 236 8.60 -7.68 34.69
CA MET A 236 8.70 -6.58 33.74
C MET A 236 8.20 -6.95 32.34
N ARG A 237 8.40 -8.19 31.88
CA ARG A 237 7.81 -8.68 30.62
C ARG A 237 6.30 -8.80 30.70
N GLU A 238 5.78 -9.28 31.82
CA GLU A 238 4.34 -9.39 32.05
C GLU A 238 3.66 -8.02 32.12
N ALA A 239 4.34 -7.00 32.65
CA ALA A 239 3.87 -5.62 32.64
C ALA A 239 3.96 -4.91 31.27
N LEU A 240 4.89 -5.32 30.39
CA LEU A 240 5.15 -4.64 29.11
C LEU A 240 4.51 -5.33 27.91
N ALA A 241 4.16 -6.62 28.01
CA ALA A 241 3.51 -7.38 26.96
C ALA A 241 2.00 -7.47 27.23
N PRO A 242 1.16 -6.61 26.62
CA PRO A 242 -0.27 -6.89 26.62
C PRO A 242 -0.48 -8.19 25.84
N SER A 243 -1.07 -9.20 26.47
CA SER A 243 -1.47 -10.44 25.79
C SER A 243 -2.39 -10.06 24.62
N ALA A 244 -2.09 -10.53 23.41
CA ALA A 244 -2.73 -10.12 22.16
C ALA A 244 -4.27 -10.27 22.13
N ASP A 245 -4.84 -10.98 23.10
CA ASP A 245 -6.28 -11.29 23.21
C ASP A 245 -7.04 -10.44 24.24
N LYS A 246 -6.38 -9.53 24.96
CA LYS A 246 -7.04 -8.61 25.91
C LYS A 246 -7.11 -7.21 25.33
N ILE A 247 -8.33 -6.70 25.18
CA ILE A 247 -8.59 -5.29 24.85
C ILE A 247 -7.98 -4.43 25.96
N PHE A 248 -7.23 -3.41 25.57
CA PHE A 248 -6.54 -2.51 26.49
C PHE A 248 -7.56 -1.76 27.35
N ASP A 249 -7.58 -2.07 28.64
CA ASP A 249 -8.45 -1.42 29.62
C ASP A 249 -7.68 -0.32 30.35
N GLN A 250 -8.15 0.91 30.17
CA GLN A 250 -7.47 2.12 30.62
C GLN A 250 -7.48 2.24 32.15
N GLU A 251 -8.54 1.75 32.81
CA GLU A 251 -8.64 1.78 34.28
C GLU A 251 -7.61 0.84 34.94
N ILE A 252 -7.40 -0.34 34.35
CA ILE A 252 -6.42 -1.31 34.83
C ILE A 252 -5.00 -0.76 34.67
N ALA A 253 -4.70 -0.12 33.53
CA ALA A 253 -3.40 0.50 33.27
C ALA A 253 -3.09 1.62 34.27
N ASP A 254 -4.07 2.45 34.61
CA ASP A 254 -3.92 3.55 35.57
C ASP A 254 -3.67 3.03 37.00
N GLN A 255 -4.40 1.99 37.43
CA GLN A 255 -4.17 1.34 38.73
C GLN A 255 -2.76 0.76 38.86
N TYR A 256 -2.23 0.10 37.82
CA TYR A 256 -0.86 -0.38 37.82
C TYR A 256 0.16 0.78 37.80
N GLY A 257 -0.14 1.87 37.11
CA GLY A 257 0.67 3.08 37.12
C GLY A 257 0.81 3.67 38.53
N GLU A 258 -0.27 3.70 39.31
CA GLU A 258 -0.27 4.15 40.69
C GLU A 258 0.50 3.19 41.61
N GLN A 259 0.33 1.87 41.44
CA GLN A 259 1.10 0.88 42.19
C GLN A 259 2.61 1.03 41.94
N LEU A 260 3.04 1.22 40.69
CA LEU A 260 4.44 1.46 40.35
C LEU A 260 4.98 2.78 40.95
N ARG A 261 4.15 3.82 41.04
CA ARG A 261 4.52 5.07 41.74
C ARG A 261 4.68 4.83 43.24
N SER A 262 3.79 4.04 43.85
CA SER A 262 3.86 3.72 45.29
C SER A 262 5.09 2.87 45.64
N ASN A 263 5.42 1.84 44.85
CA ASN A 263 6.62 1.02 45.05
C ASN A 263 7.90 1.83 44.86
N ARG A 264 7.94 2.71 43.84
CA ARG A 264 9.08 3.59 43.60
C ARG A 264 9.26 4.62 44.73
N ALA A 265 8.17 5.12 45.32
CA ALA A 265 8.23 6.00 46.49
C ALA A 265 8.67 5.23 47.76
N ALA A 266 8.35 3.94 47.86
CA ALA A 266 8.79 3.06 48.94
C ALA A 266 10.23 2.52 48.77
N GLY A 267 10.89 2.82 47.65
CA GLY A 267 12.27 2.40 47.38
C GLY A 267 12.45 0.90 47.09
N GLN A 268 11.38 0.21 46.69
CA GLN A 268 11.38 -1.20 46.28
C GLN A 268 11.33 -1.36 44.75
#